data_AF-A0A4U0PN20-F1
#
_entry.id   AF-A0A4U0PN20-F1
#
_cell.length_a   1.000
_cell.length_b   1.000
_cell.length_c   1.000
_cell.angle_alpha   90.00
_cell.angle_beta   90.00
_cell.angle_gamma   90.00
#
_symmetry.space_group_name_H-M   'P 1'
#
loop_
_entity.id
_entity.type
_entity.pdbx_description
1 polymer ?
#
loop_
_entity_poly.entity_id
_entity_poly.type
_entity_poly.pdbx_seq_one_letter_code
_entity_poly.pdbx_strand_id
1 'polypeptide(L)'
;MLQGIVARRALLGDGAWHDTSIAFANGLIDTLGGPAPAGALDCGDYLVLPGIVDLHGDAFERQILPRPEAAFPLPLALADTDRQLVANGITTAFHGITWSWEGGLRGRENAIGIRTALARLKPRLAADHRIHLRWETHNLDAVDEIADWLATGHIDLLAFNDHLDMVQARLGDDGKLRKYAERAGLSLAEFRALVARVEARADEVPAAIATLAGHARAAGVAMASHDDDTRAERECFQALGCTISEFPRTAEATAAARALGSPTVFGAPNVVRGGSHCGAP
;
A
#
# COMPACT_ATOMS: atom_id res chain seq x y z
N MET A 1 30.78 -0.52 5.62
CA MET A 1 29.69 0.24 4.98
C MET A 1 30.30 1.19 3.96
N LEU A 2 29.62 1.40 2.84
CA LEU A 2 30.00 2.38 1.82
C LEU A 2 30.08 3.78 2.44
N GLN A 3 31.18 4.49 2.24
CA GLN A 3 31.43 5.81 2.87
C GLN A 3 30.94 6.98 1.99
N GLY A 4 30.64 6.71 0.72
CA GLY A 4 30.11 7.69 -0.20
C GLY A 4 30.14 7.20 -1.64
N ILE A 5 29.68 8.04 -2.55
CA ILE A 5 29.70 7.83 -4.00
C ILE A 5 30.18 9.08 -4.71
N VAL A 6 30.75 8.89 -5.91
CA VAL A 6 31.04 9.97 -6.86
C VAL A 6 30.15 9.75 -8.08
N ALA A 7 29.37 10.75 -8.45
CA ALA A 7 28.36 10.64 -9.49
C ALA A 7 28.44 11.83 -10.43
N ARG A 8 28.64 11.56 -11.73
CA ARG A 8 28.58 12.59 -12.77
C ARG A 8 27.15 13.08 -13.04
N ARG A 9 26.16 12.26 -12.64
CA ARG A 9 24.72 12.47 -12.88
C ARG A 9 23.89 12.00 -11.69
N ALA A 10 23.90 12.78 -10.62
CA ALA A 10 23.02 12.59 -9.47
C ALA A 10 21.78 13.49 -9.56
N LEU A 11 20.59 12.91 -9.43
CA LEU A 11 19.34 13.67 -9.26
C LEU A 11 19.18 14.04 -7.78
N LEU A 12 19.22 15.34 -7.47
CA LEU A 12 19.09 15.84 -6.10
C LEU A 12 17.70 16.39 -5.81
N GLY A 13 17.47 16.80 -4.56
CA GLY A 13 16.15 17.28 -4.08
C GLY A 13 15.65 18.57 -4.75
N ASP A 14 16.50 19.28 -5.48
CA ASP A 14 16.13 20.42 -6.32
C ASP A 14 15.55 20.02 -7.68
N GLY A 15 15.54 18.72 -7.99
CA GLY A 15 15.05 18.17 -9.26
C GLY A 15 16.03 18.33 -10.43
N ALA A 16 17.29 18.72 -10.17
CA ALA A 16 18.31 18.89 -11.18
C ALA A 16 19.38 17.77 -11.13
N TRP A 17 20.10 17.62 -12.24
CA TRP A 17 21.23 16.71 -12.36
C TRP A 17 22.53 17.41 -11.96
N HIS A 18 23.32 16.75 -11.10
CA HIS A 18 24.56 17.28 -10.57
C HIS A 18 25.73 16.32 -10.80
N ASP A 19 26.90 16.88 -11.10
CA ASP A 19 28.20 16.19 -10.98
C ASP A 19 28.75 16.48 -9.58
N THR A 20 28.69 15.47 -8.70
CA THR A 20 28.97 15.68 -7.28
C THR A 20 29.45 14.40 -6.61
N SER A 21 30.12 14.56 -5.47
CA SER A 21 30.29 13.52 -4.47
C SER A 21 29.13 13.54 -3.48
N ILE A 22 28.81 12.39 -2.90
CA ILE A 22 27.83 12.23 -1.83
C ILE A 22 28.49 11.38 -0.74
N ALA A 23 28.72 11.96 0.44
CA ALA A 23 29.29 11.26 1.58
C ALA A 23 28.19 10.71 2.49
N PHE A 24 28.44 9.54 3.08
CA PHE A 24 27.50 8.89 3.98
C PHE A 24 28.08 8.76 5.39
N ALA A 25 27.25 9.02 6.40
CA ALA A 25 27.56 8.76 7.80
C ALA A 25 26.33 8.15 8.49
N ASN A 26 26.53 7.04 9.22
CA ASN A 26 25.47 6.37 10.00
C ASN A 26 24.19 6.05 9.19
N GLY A 27 24.34 5.68 7.91
CA GLY A 27 23.22 5.35 7.02
C GLY A 27 22.47 6.56 6.47
N LEU A 28 22.95 7.78 6.69
CA LEU A 28 22.38 9.03 6.19
C LEU A 28 23.35 9.70 5.20
N ILE A 29 22.79 10.54 4.33
CA ILE A 29 23.59 11.50 3.55
C ILE A 29 24.10 12.56 4.51
N ASP A 30 25.42 12.71 4.58
CA ASP A 30 26.10 13.63 5.49
C ASP A 30 26.49 14.93 4.77
N THR A 31 27.20 14.80 3.64
CA THR A 31 27.71 15.93 2.86
C THR A 31 27.48 15.71 1.37
N LEU A 32 27.11 16.78 0.67
CA LEU A 32 27.01 16.84 -0.79
C LEU A 32 28.09 17.77 -1.34
N GLY A 33 28.88 17.27 -2.31
CA GLY A 33 29.96 18.01 -2.95
C GLY A 33 31.28 17.94 -2.18
N GLY A 34 32.33 18.52 -2.78
CA GLY A 34 33.69 18.50 -2.24
C GLY A 34 34.45 17.19 -2.52
N PRO A 35 35.63 17.01 -1.90
CA PRO A 35 36.46 15.82 -2.11
C PRO A 35 35.71 14.55 -1.75
N ALA A 36 35.77 13.54 -2.62
CA ALA A 36 35.16 12.25 -2.35
C ALA A 36 35.82 11.58 -1.13
N PRO A 37 35.04 10.94 -0.24
CA PRO A 37 35.63 10.19 0.88
C PRO A 37 36.47 9.02 0.36
N ALA A 38 37.49 8.64 1.14
CA ALA A 38 38.33 7.49 0.80
C ALA A 38 37.47 6.22 0.69
N GLY A 39 37.58 5.51 -0.43
CA GLY A 39 36.78 4.32 -0.71
C GLY A 39 35.35 4.61 -1.19
N ALA A 40 35.07 5.85 -1.64
CA ALA A 40 33.84 6.16 -2.36
C ALA A 40 33.72 5.29 -3.62
N LEU A 41 32.50 4.87 -3.94
CA LEU A 41 32.21 4.18 -5.20
C LEU A 41 32.10 5.22 -6.32
N ASP A 42 32.95 5.11 -7.33
CA ASP A 42 32.80 5.86 -8.57
C ASP A 42 31.67 5.23 -9.40
N CYS A 43 30.57 5.96 -9.54
CA CYS A 43 29.41 5.53 -10.32
C CYS A 43 29.62 5.74 -11.83
N GLY A 44 30.74 6.33 -12.26
CA GLY A 44 31.05 6.56 -13.67
C GLY A 44 29.94 7.34 -14.37
N ASP A 45 29.43 6.76 -15.46
CA ASP A 45 28.35 7.34 -16.24
C ASP A 45 26.96 6.81 -15.84
N TYR A 46 26.79 6.07 -14.74
CA TYR A 46 25.45 5.69 -14.31
C TYR A 46 24.66 6.89 -13.77
N LEU A 47 23.32 6.80 -13.86
CA LEU A 47 22.44 7.74 -13.17
C LEU A 47 22.36 7.34 -11.70
N VAL A 48 22.54 8.32 -10.82
CA VAL A 48 22.31 8.15 -9.38
C VAL A 48 21.00 8.84 -9.04
N LEU A 49 20.05 8.05 -8.53
CA LEU A 49 18.68 8.47 -8.22
C LEU A 49 18.40 8.23 -6.74
N PRO A 50 17.48 9.00 -6.11
CA PRO A 50 16.88 8.59 -4.85
C PRO A 50 16.27 7.19 -4.97
N GLY A 51 16.34 6.43 -3.88
CA GLY A 51 15.69 5.12 -3.84
C GLY A 51 14.19 5.23 -4.04
N ILE A 52 13.61 4.30 -4.80
CA ILE A 52 12.19 4.32 -5.15
C ILE A 52 11.36 3.99 -3.89
N VAL A 53 10.27 4.73 -3.71
CA VAL A 53 9.23 4.44 -2.71
C VAL A 53 8.04 3.81 -3.41
N ASP A 54 7.80 2.53 -3.15
CA ASP A 54 6.60 1.82 -3.60
C ASP A 54 5.50 1.94 -2.55
N LEU A 55 4.43 2.68 -2.87
CA LEU A 55 3.31 2.96 -1.96
C LEU A 55 2.21 1.88 -2.01
N HIS A 56 2.20 1.01 -3.03
CA HIS A 56 1.14 0.03 -3.24
C HIS A 56 1.72 -1.33 -3.70
N GLY A 57 2.62 -1.88 -2.88
CA GLY A 57 3.20 -3.19 -3.14
C GLY A 57 2.24 -4.31 -2.73
N ASP A 58 1.48 -4.86 -3.67
CA ASP A 58 0.68 -6.09 -3.48
C ASP A 58 1.36 -7.34 -4.07
N ALA A 59 2.47 -7.14 -4.81
CA ALA A 59 3.19 -8.21 -5.48
C ALA A 59 3.67 -9.31 -4.52
N PHE A 60 3.98 -8.95 -3.26
CA PHE A 60 4.45 -9.86 -2.21
C PHE A 60 3.46 -11.01 -1.92
N GLU A 61 2.16 -10.82 -2.20
CA GLU A 61 1.15 -11.87 -2.06
C GLU A 61 1.48 -13.09 -2.94
N ARG A 62 2.13 -12.89 -4.10
CA ARG A 62 2.55 -13.98 -4.99
C ARG A 62 3.68 -14.81 -4.40
N GLN A 63 4.55 -14.23 -3.58
CA GLN A 63 5.59 -14.97 -2.87
C GLN A 63 4.99 -15.77 -1.71
N ILE A 64 3.92 -15.27 -1.08
CA ILE A 64 3.21 -15.98 -0.01
C ILE A 64 2.41 -17.16 -0.57
N LEU A 65 1.67 -16.93 -1.67
CA LEU A 65 0.78 -17.91 -2.27
C LEU A 65 0.94 -17.94 -3.80
N PRO A 66 2.06 -18.50 -4.32
CA PRO A 66 2.35 -18.52 -5.76
C PRO A 66 1.31 -19.28 -6.59
N ARG A 67 0.58 -20.21 -5.97
CA ARG A 67 -0.59 -20.87 -6.56
C ARG A 67 -1.56 -21.29 -5.45
N PRO A 68 -2.85 -21.47 -5.76
CA PRO A 68 -3.81 -22.05 -4.82
C PRO A 68 -3.22 -23.35 -4.23
N GLU A 69 -3.31 -23.50 -2.90
CA GLU A 69 -2.77 -24.62 -2.09
C GLU A 69 -1.26 -24.65 -1.79
N ALA A 70 -0.44 -23.78 -2.38
CA ALA A 70 1.01 -23.76 -2.12
C ALA A 70 1.44 -22.57 -1.28
N ALA A 71 1.04 -22.53 0.00
CA ALA A 71 1.45 -21.46 0.90
C ALA A 71 2.93 -21.62 1.31
N PHE A 72 3.71 -20.56 1.13
CA PHE A 72 5.09 -20.49 1.60
C PHE A 72 5.15 -19.84 2.98
N PRO A 73 6.13 -20.22 3.83
CA PRO A 73 6.33 -19.54 5.11
C PRO A 73 6.60 -18.04 4.90
N LEU A 74 5.88 -17.18 5.62
CA LEU A 74 6.03 -15.72 5.54
C LEU A 74 7.49 -15.24 5.61
N PRO A 75 8.37 -15.78 6.48
CA PRO A 75 9.77 -15.35 6.50
C PRO A 75 10.53 -15.55 5.20
N LEU A 76 10.23 -16.63 4.47
CA LEU A 76 10.85 -16.92 3.19
C LEU A 76 10.30 -16.01 2.09
N ALA A 77 8.97 -15.85 2.04
CA ALA A 77 8.29 -14.99 1.07
C ALA A 77 8.72 -13.52 1.19
N LEU A 78 8.82 -12.99 2.40
CA LEU A 78 9.23 -11.61 2.67
C LEU A 78 10.71 -11.38 2.37
N ALA A 79 11.58 -12.36 2.64
CA ALA A 79 12.99 -12.26 2.29
C ALA A 79 13.21 -12.26 0.76
N ASP A 80 12.45 -13.07 0.01
CA ASP A 80 12.48 -13.05 -1.45
C ASP A 80 11.96 -11.70 -1.99
N THR A 81 10.85 -11.20 -1.43
CA THR A 81 10.28 -9.89 -1.77
C THR A 81 11.32 -8.76 -1.58
N ASP A 82 12.01 -8.72 -0.45
CA ASP A 82 13.08 -7.74 -0.18
C ASP A 82 14.19 -7.76 -1.25
N ARG A 83 14.64 -8.96 -1.65
CA ARG A 83 15.67 -9.08 -2.69
C ARG A 83 15.18 -8.56 -4.04
N GLN A 84 13.94 -8.85 -4.41
CA GLN A 84 13.35 -8.35 -5.65
C GLN A 84 13.20 -6.83 -5.64
N LEU A 85 12.74 -6.24 -4.53
CA LEU A 85 12.61 -4.79 -4.39
C LEU A 85 13.94 -4.07 -4.60
N VAL A 86 14.98 -4.47 -3.84
CA VAL A 86 16.30 -3.83 -3.92
C VAL A 86 16.97 -4.05 -5.27
N ALA A 87 16.79 -5.23 -5.89
CA ALA A 87 17.29 -5.50 -7.24
C ALA A 87 16.67 -4.58 -8.31
N ASN A 88 15.49 -4.01 -8.04
CA ASN A 88 14.80 -3.06 -8.92
C ASN A 88 14.90 -1.60 -8.44
N GLY A 89 15.79 -1.31 -7.48
CA GLY A 89 16.01 0.06 -6.98
C GLY A 89 14.94 0.59 -6.02
N ILE A 90 14.04 -0.27 -5.53
CA ILE A 90 13.05 0.08 -4.51
C ILE A 90 13.68 -0.09 -3.14
N THR A 91 13.81 1.02 -2.41
CA THR A 91 14.43 1.05 -1.08
C THR A 91 13.42 1.20 0.03
N THR A 92 12.19 1.60 -0.28
CA THR A 92 11.08 1.70 0.68
C THR A 92 9.85 1.08 0.06
N ALA A 93 9.22 0.13 0.76
CA ALA A 93 8.04 -0.57 0.26
C ALA A 93 6.93 -0.60 1.30
N PHE A 94 5.76 -0.11 0.90
CA PHE A 94 4.52 -0.20 1.63
C PHE A 94 3.75 -1.43 1.15
N HIS A 95 3.65 -2.43 2.02
CA HIS A 95 2.91 -3.66 1.72
C HIS A 95 1.41 -3.39 1.86
N GLY A 96 0.68 -3.51 0.75
CA GLY A 96 -0.77 -3.33 0.71
C GLY A 96 -1.50 -4.53 1.33
N ILE A 97 -1.74 -4.51 2.64
CA ILE A 97 -2.40 -5.59 3.37
C ILE A 97 -3.88 -5.30 3.45
N THR A 98 -4.73 -6.14 2.85
CA THR A 98 -6.17 -5.97 3.02
C THR A 98 -6.65 -6.60 4.33
N TRP A 99 -7.45 -5.85 5.08
CA TRP A 99 -8.25 -6.36 6.19
C TRP A 99 -9.75 -6.17 5.91
N SER A 100 -10.32 -7.23 5.34
CA SER A 100 -11.67 -7.31 4.79
C SER A 100 -12.63 -8.08 5.69
N TRP A 101 -13.90 -7.70 5.60
CA TRP A 101 -15.03 -8.45 6.16
C TRP A 101 -15.19 -9.83 5.51
N GLU A 102 -14.58 -10.09 4.33
CA GLU A 102 -14.54 -11.41 3.68
C GLU A 102 -13.81 -12.45 4.55
N GLY A 103 -12.84 -12.04 5.36
CA GLY A 103 -11.98 -12.97 6.10
C GLY A 103 -10.98 -13.72 5.21
N GLY A 104 -10.61 -14.93 5.62
CA GLY A 104 -9.64 -15.77 4.91
C GLY A 104 -8.29 -15.08 4.70
N LEU A 105 -7.79 -15.10 3.45
CA LEU A 105 -6.53 -14.45 3.07
C LEU A 105 -6.54 -12.92 3.23
N ARG A 106 -7.73 -12.30 3.21
CA ARG A 106 -7.90 -10.86 3.47
C ARG A 106 -8.36 -10.61 4.92
N GLY A 107 -8.25 -11.60 5.79
CA GLY A 107 -8.72 -11.52 7.17
C GLY A 107 -7.66 -11.10 8.18
N ARG A 108 -8.13 -10.88 9.41
CA ARG A 108 -7.36 -10.50 10.59
C ARG A 108 -6.08 -11.32 10.79
N GLU A 109 -6.19 -12.64 10.75
CA GLU A 109 -5.07 -13.54 11.04
C GLU A 109 -3.92 -13.38 10.03
N ASN A 110 -4.24 -13.14 8.75
CA ASN A 110 -3.23 -12.87 7.74
C ASN A 110 -2.54 -11.52 7.99
N ALA A 111 -3.32 -10.47 8.30
CA ALA A 111 -2.78 -9.15 8.62
C ALA A 111 -1.83 -9.19 9.84
N ILE A 112 -2.23 -9.88 10.92
CA ILE A 112 -1.41 -10.10 12.11
C ILE A 112 -0.15 -10.90 11.77
N GLY A 113 -0.29 -11.98 10.98
CA GLY A 113 0.81 -12.82 10.54
C GLY A 113 1.87 -12.04 9.79
N ILE A 114 1.47 -11.27 8.78
CA ILE A 114 2.37 -10.44 7.96
C ILE A 114 3.05 -9.38 8.83
N ARG A 115 2.28 -8.63 9.64
CA ARG A 115 2.84 -7.60 10.54
C ARG A 115 3.89 -8.19 11.48
N THR A 116 3.57 -9.32 12.11
CA THR A 116 4.47 -9.99 13.06
C THR A 116 5.74 -10.50 12.37
N ALA A 117 5.60 -11.09 11.18
CA ALA A 117 6.74 -11.55 10.40
C ALA A 117 7.64 -10.38 9.96
N LEU A 118 7.06 -9.29 9.45
CA LEU A 118 7.79 -8.09 9.06
C LEU A 118 8.54 -7.46 10.23
N ALA A 119 7.89 -7.27 11.39
CA ALA A 119 8.53 -6.71 12.58
C ALA A 119 9.76 -7.53 13.00
N ARG A 120 9.66 -8.86 12.94
CA ARG A 120 10.78 -9.76 13.26
C ARG A 120 11.91 -9.71 12.23
N LEU A 121 11.58 -9.54 10.95
CA LEU A 121 12.56 -9.59 9.85
C LEU A 121 13.21 -8.25 9.57
N LYS A 122 12.54 -7.12 9.85
CA LYS A 122 12.96 -5.75 9.50
C LYS A 122 14.45 -5.46 9.75
N PRO A 123 15.08 -5.89 10.87
CA PRO A 123 16.52 -5.67 11.09
C PRO A 123 17.47 -6.38 10.10
N ARG A 124 16.96 -7.32 9.28
CA ARG A 124 17.73 -8.16 8.33
C ARG A 124 17.39 -7.89 6.86
N LEU A 125 16.34 -7.11 6.61
CA LEU A 125 15.91 -6.75 5.27
C LEU A 125 16.73 -5.55 4.79
N ALA A 126 16.92 -5.45 3.47
CA ALA A 126 17.72 -4.40 2.86
C ALA A 126 16.89 -3.14 2.57
N ALA A 127 15.63 -3.30 2.20
CA ALA A 127 14.67 -2.21 2.05
C ALA A 127 13.97 -1.86 3.38
N ASP A 128 13.47 -0.63 3.49
CA ASP A 128 12.55 -0.24 4.56
C ASP A 128 11.14 -0.71 4.23
N HIS A 129 10.66 -1.69 4.98
CA HIS A 129 9.33 -2.23 4.82
C HIS A 129 8.33 -1.57 5.78
N ARG A 130 7.21 -1.15 5.21
CA ARG A 130 6.13 -0.37 5.83
C ARG A 130 4.80 -1.08 5.66
N ILE A 131 3.85 -0.82 6.55
CA ILE A 131 2.50 -1.37 6.51
C ILE A 131 1.56 -0.34 5.90
N HIS A 132 1.00 -0.66 4.74
CA HIS A 132 -0.15 0.02 4.17
C HIS A 132 -1.38 -0.85 4.39
N LEU A 133 -2.15 -0.53 5.44
CA LEU A 133 -3.36 -1.27 5.78
C LEU A 133 -4.53 -0.76 4.95
N ARG A 134 -5.10 -1.64 4.12
CA ARG A 134 -6.30 -1.40 3.32
C ARG A 134 -7.50 -1.98 4.07
N TRP A 135 -8.26 -1.13 4.73
CA TRP A 135 -9.44 -1.55 5.49
C TRP A 135 -10.67 -1.51 4.59
N GLU A 136 -11.40 -2.62 4.50
CA GLU A 136 -12.74 -2.58 3.90
C GLU A 136 -13.68 -1.87 4.87
N THR A 137 -14.31 -0.79 4.46
CA THR A 137 -15.13 0.11 5.29
C THR A 137 -16.31 -0.61 5.99
N HIS A 138 -16.76 -1.70 5.38
CA HIS A 138 -17.80 -2.58 5.88
C HIS A 138 -17.31 -3.61 6.94
N ASN A 139 -16.01 -3.71 7.19
CA ASN A 139 -15.41 -4.54 8.24
C ASN A 139 -15.44 -3.83 9.60
N LEU A 140 -16.66 -3.56 10.07
CA LEU A 140 -16.94 -2.76 11.26
C LEU A 140 -16.36 -3.39 12.54
N ASP A 141 -16.29 -4.72 12.60
CA ASP A 141 -15.76 -5.45 13.76
C ASP A 141 -14.24 -5.23 13.96
N ALA A 142 -13.53 -4.70 12.96
CA ALA A 142 -12.10 -4.41 13.03
C ALA A 142 -11.77 -2.99 13.52
N VAL A 143 -12.76 -2.11 13.67
CA VAL A 143 -12.54 -0.67 13.95
C VAL A 143 -11.71 -0.45 15.21
N ASP A 144 -12.08 -1.07 16.32
CA ASP A 144 -11.38 -0.89 17.60
C ASP A 144 -9.93 -1.39 17.53
N GLU A 145 -9.70 -2.53 16.89
CA GLU A 145 -8.35 -3.09 16.78
C GLU A 145 -7.47 -2.28 15.81
N ILE A 146 -8.04 -1.73 14.73
CA ILE A 146 -7.31 -0.84 13.83
C ILE A 146 -6.98 0.47 14.54
N ALA A 147 -7.88 1.01 15.36
CA ALA A 147 -7.61 2.19 16.18
C ALA A 147 -6.42 1.95 17.14
N ASP A 148 -6.36 0.77 17.76
CA ASP A 148 -5.22 0.37 18.59
C ASP A 148 -3.92 0.25 17.77
N TRP A 149 -3.97 -0.33 16.56
CA TRP A 149 -2.80 -0.41 15.69
C TRP A 149 -2.28 0.95 15.24
N LEU A 150 -3.17 1.92 14.99
CA LEU A 150 -2.79 3.30 14.71
C LEU A 150 -2.09 3.93 15.92
N ALA A 151 -2.67 3.79 17.12
CA ALA A 151 -2.12 4.34 18.35
C ALA A 151 -0.76 3.73 18.74
N THR A 152 -0.50 2.47 18.35
CA THR A 152 0.73 1.73 18.66
C THR A 152 1.77 1.75 17.54
N GLY A 153 1.52 2.47 16.44
CA GLY A 153 2.49 2.63 15.35
C GLY A 153 2.68 1.37 14.50
N HIS A 154 1.63 0.55 14.36
CA HIS A 154 1.64 -0.66 13.53
C HIS A 154 1.17 -0.44 12.09
N ILE A 155 0.71 0.77 11.76
CA ILE A 155 0.23 1.16 10.43
C ILE A 155 1.01 2.41 10.02
N ASP A 156 1.65 2.38 8.85
CA ASP A 156 2.36 3.52 8.28
C ASP A 156 1.48 4.31 7.28
N LEU A 157 0.48 3.66 6.67
CA LEU A 157 -0.51 4.24 5.76
C LEU A 157 -1.84 3.49 5.92
N LEU A 158 -2.96 4.21 6.05
CA LEU A 158 -4.30 3.64 6.11
C LEU A 158 -5.08 3.97 4.82
N ALA A 159 -5.60 2.96 4.14
CA ALA A 159 -6.53 3.15 3.03
C ALA A 159 -7.95 2.72 3.40
N PHE A 160 -8.92 3.51 2.95
CA PHE A 160 -10.34 3.19 2.98
C PHE A 160 -10.75 2.55 1.65
N ASN A 161 -11.18 1.29 1.70
CA ASN A 161 -11.62 0.52 0.54
C ASN A 161 -13.08 0.13 0.70
N ASP A 162 -13.82 0.05 -0.41
CA ASP A 162 -15.13 -0.59 -0.42
C ASP A 162 -15.30 -1.40 -1.70
N HIS A 163 -15.38 -2.72 -1.54
CA HIS A 163 -15.65 -3.64 -2.65
C HIS A 163 -17.00 -4.37 -2.50
N LEU A 164 -17.86 -3.95 -1.57
CA LEU A 164 -19.14 -4.62 -1.33
C LEU A 164 -20.04 -4.59 -2.57
N ASP A 165 -20.13 -3.44 -3.23
CA ASP A 165 -20.91 -3.22 -4.45
C ASP A 165 -20.53 -4.18 -5.59
N MET A 166 -19.22 -4.39 -5.79
CA MET A 166 -18.68 -5.30 -6.78
C MET A 166 -19.02 -6.76 -6.47
N VAL A 167 -19.11 -7.12 -5.19
CA VAL A 167 -19.51 -8.46 -4.74
C VAL A 167 -21.02 -8.63 -4.90
N GLN A 168 -21.82 -7.62 -4.55
CA GLN A 168 -23.28 -7.62 -4.71
C GLN A 168 -23.68 -7.82 -6.17
N ALA A 169 -23.01 -7.15 -7.11
CA ALA A 169 -23.23 -7.33 -8.54
C ALA A 169 -23.00 -8.78 -9.05
N ARG A 170 -22.30 -9.61 -8.26
CA ARG A 170 -21.99 -11.01 -8.58
C ARG A 170 -22.85 -12.03 -7.83
N LEU A 171 -23.74 -11.59 -6.94
CA LEU A 171 -24.62 -12.49 -6.19
C LEU A 171 -25.53 -13.31 -7.13
N GLY A 172 -25.87 -12.83 -8.32
CA GLY A 172 -26.66 -13.61 -9.28
C GLY A 172 -25.90 -14.74 -10.00
N ASP A 173 -24.58 -14.82 -9.85
CA ASP A 173 -23.70 -15.69 -10.65
C ASP A 173 -22.81 -16.56 -9.74
N ASP A 174 -23.24 -17.79 -9.48
CA ASP A 174 -22.49 -18.75 -8.65
C ASP A 174 -21.08 -19.02 -9.16
N GLY A 175 -20.86 -18.97 -10.48
CA GLY A 175 -19.55 -19.18 -11.08
C GLY A 175 -18.57 -18.07 -10.70
N LYS A 176 -19.03 -16.82 -10.71
CA LYS A 176 -18.22 -15.67 -10.28
C LYS A 176 -18.08 -15.58 -8.76
N LEU A 177 -19.16 -15.89 -8.02
CA LEU A 177 -19.17 -15.80 -6.57
C LEU A 177 -18.27 -16.86 -5.90
N ARG A 178 -18.09 -18.02 -6.55
CA ARG A 178 -17.26 -19.12 -6.04
C ARG A 178 -15.84 -18.68 -5.69
N LYS A 179 -15.22 -17.82 -6.49
CA LYS A 179 -13.87 -17.30 -6.24
C LYS A 179 -13.77 -16.50 -4.93
N TYR A 180 -14.80 -15.74 -4.59
CA TYR A 180 -14.86 -14.98 -3.34
C TYR A 180 -15.08 -15.90 -2.15
N ALA A 181 -16.03 -16.84 -2.28
CA ALA A 181 -16.31 -17.83 -1.24
C ALA A 181 -15.07 -18.70 -0.93
N GLU A 182 -14.36 -19.18 -1.97
CA GLU A 182 -13.12 -19.94 -1.82
C GLU A 182 -12.01 -19.13 -1.13
N ARG A 183 -11.82 -17.86 -1.51
CA ARG A 183 -10.84 -16.95 -0.87
C ARG A 183 -11.17 -16.68 0.60
N ALA A 184 -12.46 -16.58 0.92
CA ALA A 184 -12.98 -16.43 2.27
C ALA A 184 -12.94 -17.74 3.09
N GLY A 185 -12.76 -18.89 2.44
CA GLY A 185 -12.83 -20.21 3.08
C GLY A 185 -14.26 -20.62 3.47
N LEU A 186 -15.27 -20.15 2.73
CA LEU A 186 -16.69 -20.36 3.01
C LEU A 186 -17.38 -21.11 1.87
N SER A 187 -18.48 -21.81 2.17
CA SER A 187 -19.41 -22.24 1.14
C SER A 187 -20.12 -21.05 0.49
N LEU A 188 -20.70 -21.25 -0.71
CA LEU A 188 -21.48 -20.20 -1.37
C LEU A 188 -22.65 -19.70 -0.51
N ALA A 189 -23.33 -20.61 0.20
CA ALA A 189 -24.44 -20.25 1.06
C ALA A 189 -23.99 -19.39 2.25
N GLU A 190 -22.90 -19.78 2.92
CA GLU A 190 -22.31 -19.01 4.02
C GLU A 190 -21.79 -17.65 3.54
N PHE A 191 -21.15 -17.60 2.36
CA PHE A 191 -20.67 -16.34 1.80
C PHE A 191 -21.81 -15.37 1.47
N ARG A 192 -22.93 -15.87 0.93
CA ARG A 192 -24.13 -15.06 0.70
C ARG A 192 -24.71 -14.51 2.01
N ALA A 193 -24.76 -15.35 3.05
CA ALA A 193 -25.21 -14.92 4.37
C ALA A 193 -24.28 -13.86 4.99
N LEU A 194 -22.96 -13.99 4.78
CA LEU A 194 -21.97 -12.99 5.16
C LEU A 194 -22.23 -11.65 4.47
N VAL A 195 -22.40 -11.64 3.14
CA VAL A 195 -22.68 -10.42 2.37
C VAL A 195 -23.95 -9.74 2.88
N ALA A 196 -25.04 -10.49 3.07
CA ALA A 196 -26.29 -9.93 3.59
C ALA A 196 -26.15 -9.34 5.01
N ARG A 197 -25.36 -9.97 5.89
CA ARG A 197 -25.08 -9.46 7.24
C ARG A 197 -24.30 -8.16 7.20
N VAL A 198 -23.32 -8.07 6.31
CA VAL A 198 -22.47 -6.88 6.15
C VAL A 198 -23.28 -5.72 5.55
N GLU A 199 -24.09 -5.99 4.53
CA GLU A 199 -24.99 -5.01 3.90
C GLU A 199 -26.01 -4.44 4.90
N ALA A 200 -26.52 -5.26 5.81
CA ALA A 200 -27.49 -4.84 6.82
C ALA A 200 -26.94 -3.78 7.81
N ARG A 201 -25.62 -3.52 7.80
CA ARG A 201 -24.93 -2.57 8.68
C ARG A 201 -24.36 -1.35 7.93
N ALA A 202 -24.78 -1.13 6.67
CA ALA A 202 -24.25 -0.06 5.83
C ALA A 202 -24.42 1.35 6.44
N ASP A 203 -25.43 1.56 7.28
CA ASP A 203 -25.69 2.81 7.98
C ASP A 203 -24.66 3.13 9.08
N GLU A 204 -23.95 2.12 9.59
CA GLU A 204 -22.87 2.29 10.58
C GLU A 204 -21.54 2.75 9.94
N VAL A 205 -21.36 2.51 8.63
CA VAL A 205 -20.09 2.69 7.92
C VAL A 205 -19.57 4.13 7.95
N PRO A 206 -20.37 5.19 7.71
CA PRO A 206 -19.88 6.57 7.76
C PRO A 206 -19.29 6.95 9.12
N ALA A 207 -19.89 6.47 10.21
CA ALA A 207 -19.40 6.72 11.56
C ALA A 207 -18.08 5.99 11.84
N ALA A 208 -17.95 4.75 11.35
CA ALA A 208 -16.71 3.97 11.45
C ALA A 208 -15.55 4.62 10.67
N ILE A 209 -15.80 5.08 9.44
CA ILE A 209 -14.82 5.84 8.65
C ILE A 209 -14.37 7.09 9.40
N ALA A 210 -15.31 7.90 9.90
CA ALA A 210 -14.99 9.12 10.64
C ALA A 210 -14.15 8.84 11.90
N THR A 211 -14.46 7.73 12.58
CA THR A 211 -13.73 7.26 13.78
C THR A 211 -12.28 6.92 13.43
N LEU A 212 -12.06 6.03 12.47
CA LEU A 212 -10.70 5.63 12.07
C LEU A 212 -9.90 6.79 11.47
N ALA A 213 -10.54 7.68 10.70
CA ALA A 213 -9.89 8.89 10.22
C ALA A 213 -9.44 9.79 11.39
N GLY A 214 -10.24 9.89 12.45
CA GLY A 214 -9.87 10.57 13.70
C GLY A 214 -8.63 9.96 14.36
N HIS A 215 -8.61 8.63 14.52
CA HIS A 215 -7.46 7.92 15.08
C HIS A 215 -6.20 8.08 14.22
N ALA A 216 -6.31 7.98 12.90
CA ALA A 216 -5.18 8.12 11.98
C ALA A 216 -4.58 9.53 12.06
N ARG A 217 -5.42 10.59 12.10
CA ARG A 217 -4.95 11.97 12.32
C ARG A 217 -4.26 12.13 13.67
N ALA A 218 -4.82 11.56 14.75
CA ALA A 218 -4.22 11.63 16.08
C ALA A 218 -2.86 10.92 16.13
N ALA A 219 -2.68 9.84 15.38
CA ALA A 219 -1.43 9.09 15.25
C ALA A 219 -0.44 9.69 14.23
N GLY A 220 -0.83 10.70 13.45
CA GLY A 220 -0.02 11.26 12.37
C GLY A 220 0.16 10.31 11.18
N VAL A 221 -0.74 9.35 11.00
CA VAL A 221 -0.71 8.36 9.91
C VAL A 221 -1.41 8.95 8.69
N ALA A 222 -0.73 8.89 7.54
CA ALA A 222 -1.31 9.32 6.27
C ALA A 222 -2.49 8.41 5.88
N MET A 223 -3.43 8.97 5.12
CA MET A 223 -4.63 8.27 4.69
C MET A 223 -4.83 8.36 3.18
N ALA A 224 -5.33 7.27 2.60
CA ALA A 224 -5.76 7.17 1.22
C ALA A 224 -7.23 6.73 1.12
N SER A 225 -7.94 7.18 0.11
CA SER A 225 -9.20 6.55 -0.31
C SER A 225 -8.95 5.82 -1.61
N HIS A 226 -9.49 4.62 -1.70
CA HIS A 226 -9.25 3.72 -2.81
C HIS A 226 -10.45 3.70 -3.74
N ASP A 227 -10.20 3.72 -5.05
CA ASP A 227 -11.21 3.54 -6.09
C ASP A 227 -12.32 4.61 -6.10
N ASP A 228 -11.98 5.87 -5.76
CA ASP A 228 -12.92 7.01 -5.78
C ASP A 228 -13.68 7.07 -7.13
N ASP A 229 -15.02 7.08 -7.07
CA ASP A 229 -15.87 7.12 -8.28
C ASP A 229 -16.36 8.53 -8.60
N THR A 230 -16.57 9.37 -7.59
CA THR A 230 -17.21 10.68 -7.75
C THR A 230 -16.41 11.81 -7.12
N ARG A 231 -16.67 13.04 -7.57
CA ARG A 231 -16.15 14.24 -6.90
C ARG A 231 -16.58 14.31 -5.44
N ALA A 232 -17.85 14.02 -5.16
CA ALA A 232 -18.42 14.16 -3.82
C ALA A 232 -17.74 13.21 -2.81
N GLU A 233 -17.47 11.98 -3.24
CA GLU A 233 -16.75 10.99 -2.44
C GLU A 233 -15.31 11.43 -2.14
N ARG A 234 -14.59 11.90 -3.16
CA ARG A 234 -13.25 12.47 -3.01
C ARG A 234 -13.23 13.67 -2.05
N GLU A 235 -14.18 14.59 -2.18
CA GLU A 235 -14.31 15.76 -1.29
C GLU A 235 -14.65 15.35 0.15
N CYS A 236 -15.48 14.33 0.33
CA CYS A 236 -15.81 13.77 1.65
C CYS A 236 -14.55 13.23 2.35
N PHE A 237 -13.77 12.38 1.66
CA PHE A 237 -12.52 11.86 2.21
C PHE A 237 -11.50 12.98 2.49
N GLN A 238 -11.38 13.97 1.60
CA GLN A 238 -10.52 15.12 1.81
C GLN A 238 -10.90 15.87 3.11
N ALA A 239 -12.20 16.06 3.37
CA ALA A 239 -12.69 16.73 4.58
C ALA A 239 -12.37 15.93 5.86
N LEU A 240 -12.21 14.61 5.76
CA LEU A 240 -11.75 13.74 6.85
C LEU A 240 -10.21 13.75 7.02
N GLY A 241 -9.48 14.52 6.22
CA GLY A 241 -8.01 14.57 6.24
C GLY A 241 -7.35 13.42 5.47
N CYS A 242 -8.12 12.64 4.72
CA CYS A 242 -7.58 11.67 3.78
C CYS A 242 -7.11 12.40 2.53
N THR A 243 -5.80 12.56 2.34
CA THR A 243 -5.24 13.46 1.32
C THR A 243 -4.78 12.74 0.06
N ILE A 244 -4.63 11.42 0.10
CA ILE A 244 -4.18 10.61 -1.06
C ILE A 244 -5.42 10.05 -1.75
N SER A 245 -5.46 10.15 -3.09
CA SER A 245 -6.48 9.49 -3.91
C SER A 245 -5.81 8.33 -4.64
N GLU A 246 -6.22 7.12 -4.32
CA GLU A 246 -5.60 5.90 -4.79
C GLU A 246 -6.51 5.21 -5.81
N PHE A 247 -5.99 5.00 -7.03
CA PHE A 247 -6.74 4.42 -8.16
C PHE A 247 -8.12 5.07 -8.44
N PRO A 248 -8.27 6.40 -8.53
CA PRO A 248 -9.56 6.98 -8.90
C PRO A 248 -10.08 6.41 -10.22
N ARG A 249 -11.33 5.97 -10.23
CA ARG A 249 -11.89 5.17 -11.34
C ARG A 249 -12.50 5.99 -12.47
N THR A 250 -12.82 7.26 -12.20
CA THR A 250 -13.48 8.13 -13.18
C THR A 250 -12.68 9.41 -13.43
N ALA A 251 -12.85 9.99 -14.62
CA ALA A 251 -12.24 11.28 -14.95
C ALA A 251 -12.71 12.41 -14.02
N GLU A 252 -13.93 12.30 -13.50
CA GLU A 252 -14.50 13.23 -12.52
C GLU A 252 -13.73 13.16 -11.20
N ALA A 253 -13.56 11.95 -10.63
CA ALA A 253 -12.81 11.74 -9.39
C ALA A 253 -11.34 12.16 -9.55
N THR A 254 -10.69 11.81 -10.66
CA THR A 254 -9.31 12.21 -10.96
C THR A 254 -9.17 13.74 -11.06
N ALA A 255 -10.11 14.41 -11.72
CA ALA A 255 -10.11 15.88 -11.79
C ALA A 255 -10.35 16.51 -10.41
N ALA A 256 -11.18 15.90 -9.56
CA ALA A 256 -11.40 16.34 -8.18
C ALA A 256 -10.13 16.19 -7.33
N ALA A 257 -9.46 15.03 -7.39
CA ALA A 257 -8.18 14.80 -6.70
C ALA A 257 -7.15 15.87 -7.07
N ARG A 258 -6.97 16.13 -8.37
CA ARG A 258 -6.07 17.19 -8.86
C ARG A 258 -6.46 18.58 -8.36
N ALA A 259 -7.76 18.92 -8.39
CA ALA A 259 -8.25 20.23 -7.94
C ALA A 259 -8.04 20.45 -6.44
N LEU A 260 -8.09 19.39 -5.63
CA LEU A 260 -7.86 19.41 -4.18
C LEU A 260 -6.37 19.31 -3.81
N GLY A 261 -5.48 19.14 -4.79
CA GLY A 261 -4.06 18.92 -4.55
C GLY A 261 -3.73 17.55 -3.94
N SER A 262 -4.64 16.59 -4.04
CA SER A 262 -4.44 15.22 -3.56
C SER A 262 -3.45 14.51 -4.49
N PRO A 263 -2.32 13.97 -3.97
CA PRO A 263 -1.47 13.08 -4.74
C PRO A 263 -2.27 11.87 -5.22
N THR A 264 -2.13 11.52 -6.49
CA THR A 264 -2.82 10.38 -7.08
C THR A 264 -1.86 9.20 -7.25
N VAL A 265 -2.26 8.03 -6.76
CA VAL A 265 -1.49 6.79 -6.88
C VAL A 265 -2.13 5.88 -7.94
N PHE A 266 -1.30 5.37 -8.84
CA PHE A 266 -1.66 4.36 -9.82
C PHE A 266 -0.59 3.28 -9.90
N GLY A 267 -1.00 2.08 -10.27
CA GLY A 267 -0.10 0.95 -10.49
C GLY A 267 0.76 1.14 -11.73
N ALA A 268 2.07 0.99 -11.59
CA ALA A 268 3.05 1.03 -12.69
C ALA A 268 2.68 0.13 -13.90
N PRO A 269 2.05 -1.07 -13.74
CA PRO A 269 1.62 -1.87 -14.88
C PRO A 269 0.64 -1.16 -15.82
N ASN A 270 -0.18 -0.23 -15.33
CA ASN A 270 -1.11 0.54 -16.16
C ASN A 270 -0.34 1.47 -17.11
N VAL A 271 0.75 2.08 -16.64
CA VAL A 271 1.63 2.92 -17.48
C VAL A 271 2.29 2.08 -18.56
N VAL A 272 2.83 0.91 -18.20
CA VAL A 272 3.48 -0.01 -19.17
C VAL A 272 2.50 -0.49 -20.24
N ARG A 273 1.23 -0.72 -19.86
CA ARG A 273 0.17 -1.13 -20.79
C ARG A 273 -0.41 0.01 -21.62
N GLY A 274 -0.06 1.25 -21.33
CA GLY A 274 -0.64 2.44 -21.98
C GLY A 274 -2.10 2.71 -21.59
N GLY A 275 -2.57 2.16 -20.46
CA GLY A 275 -3.93 2.33 -19.97
C GLY A 275 -4.31 1.34 -18.86
N SER A 276 -5.37 1.68 -18.11
CA SER A 276 -5.89 0.82 -17.04
C SER A 276 -6.58 -0.45 -17.56
N HIS A 277 -6.48 -1.57 -16.83
CA HIS A 277 -7.21 -2.81 -17.16
C HIS A 277 -8.73 -2.69 -16.92
N CYS A 278 -9.14 -1.80 -16.01
CA CYS A 278 -10.55 -1.55 -15.71
C CYS A 278 -11.10 -0.31 -16.42
N GLY A 279 -10.31 0.34 -17.29
CA GLY A 279 -10.73 1.54 -18.01
C GLY A 279 -10.67 2.84 -17.20
N ALA A 280 -10.05 2.81 -16.01
CA ALA A 280 -9.71 4.03 -15.26
C ALA A 280 -8.84 4.98 -16.11
N PRO A 281 -9.06 6.31 -15.99
CA PRO A 281 -8.50 7.35 -16.86
C PRO A 281 -6.97 7.47 -16.82
#